data_AF-A0A1G9NQI5-F1
#
_entry.id   AF-A0A1G9NQI5-F1
#
_cell.length_a   1.000
_cell.length_b   1.000
_cell.length_c   1.000
_cell.angle_alpha   90.00
_cell.angle_beta   90.00
_cell.angle_gamma   90.00
#
_symmetry.space_group_name_H-M   'P 1'
#
loop_
_entity.id
_entity.type
_entity.pdbx_description
1 polymer ?
#
loop_
_entity_poly.entity_id
_entity_poly.type
_entity_poly.pdbx_seq_one_letter_code
_entity_poly.pdbx_strand_id
1 'polypeptide(L)'
;MFTMTRPQAVTFTLPSYKDDSVRITASDSVRITMDDSVRITATDSVRITARDSVRITMADSVRITASDSVRITCADSVRITAREDSVRITMDDSVRITAHDDSVRITAQQDSVRITMDDSVRITAHDDSVRITARQNDFSLAA
;
A
#
# COMPACT_ATOMS: atom_id res chain seq x y z
N MET A 1 -10.93 -9.24 -17.00
CA MET A 1 -11.41 -8.94 -15.62
C MET A 1 -11.75 -10.23 -14.87
N PHE A 2 -10.89 -10.66 -13.95
CA PHE A 2 -11.16 -11.80 -13.06
C PHE A 2 -11.77 -11.30 -11.74
N THR A 3 -12.90 -11.88 -11.34
CA THR A 3 -13.58 -11.59 -10.07
C THR A 3 -13.71 -12.87 -9.24
N MET A 4 -13.21 -12.86 -8.00
CA MET A 4 -13.35 -13.99 -7.08
C MET A 4 -13.85 -13.50 -5.72
N THR A 5 -14.90 -14.13 -5.19
CA THR A 5 -15.64 -13.66 -4.02
C THR A 5 -15.47 -14.48 -2.75
N ARG A 6 -14.80 -15.64 -2.76
CA ARG A 6 -14.55 -16.45 -1.55
C ARG A 6 -13.32 -17.36 -1.64
N PRO A 7 -12.12 -16.89 -1.24
CA PRO A 7 -11.03 -17.78 -0.91
C PRO A 7 -10.76 -17.79 0.60
N GLN A 8 -10.69 -18.99 1.21
CA GLN A 8 -10.04 -19.19 2.52
C GLN A 8 -8.53 -19.23 2.29
N ALA A 9 -7.77 -18.29 2.86
CA ALA A 9 -6.31 -18.25 2.79
C ALA A 9 -5.70 -18.70 1.44
N VAL A 10 -5.78 -17.87 0.39
CA VAL A 10 -5.35 -18.28 -0.95
C VAL A 10 -4.10 -17.56 -1.43
N THR A 11 -3.19 -18.35 -2.02
CA THR A 11 -2.05 -17.87 -2.78
C THR A 11 -2.41 -17.87 -4.26
N PHE A 12 -2.40 -16.70 -4.87
CA PHE A 12 -2.59 -16.51 -6.30
C PHE A 12 -1.25 -16.16 -6.96
N THR A 13 -0.87 -16.96 -7.94
CA THR A 13 0.17 -16.59 -8.91
C THR A 13 -0.52 -16.56 -10.26
N LEU A 14 -0.80 -15.35 -10.76
CA LEU A 14 -1.43 -15.21 -12.06
C LEU A 14 -0.33 -15.07 -13.12
N PRO A 15 -0.35 -15.88 -14.20
CA PRO A 15 0.52 -15.63 -15.34
C PRO A 15 0.17 -14.28 -15.95
N SER A 16 1.18 -13.51 -16.38
CA SER A 16 0.99 -12.28 -17.15
C SER A 16 0.05 -12.55 -18.32
N TYR A 17 -1.18 -12.06 -18.22
CA TYR A 17 -2.12 -11.97 -19.33
C TYR A 17 -2.18 -10.50 -19.69
N LYS A 18 -1.75 -10.16 -20.91
CA LYS A 18 -1.74 -8.79 -21.43
C LYS A 18 -3.02 -8.04 -21.02
N ASP A 19 -2.86 -6.96 -20.26
CA ASP A 19 -3.90 -5.95 -19.94
C ASP A 19 -5.07 -6.39 -19.03
N ASP A 20 -4.90 -7.37 -18.15
CA ASP A 20 -6.00 -7.79 -17.26
C ASP A 20 -5.90 -7.17 -15.86
N SER A 21 -6.87 -6.32 -15.52
CA SER A 21 -7.09 -5.90 -14.13
C SER A 21 -7.78 -7.00 -13.32
N VAL A 22 -7.24 -7.28 -12.14
CA VAL A 22 -7.74 -8.34 -11.24
C VAL A 22 -8.51 -7.72 -10.09
N ARG A 23 -9.70 -8.25 -9.79
CA ARG A 23 -10.49 -7.84 -8.62
C ARG A 23 -10.71 -9.01 -7.68
N ILE A 24 -10.25 -8.87 -6.45
CA ILE A 24 -10.35 -9.92 -5.42
C ILE A 24 -11.13 -9.39 -4.23
N THR A 25 -12.06 -10.20 -3.74
CA THR A 25 -12.75 -9.99 -2.47
C THR A 25 -12.57 -11.23 -1.61
N ALA A 26 -11.98 -11.05 -0.43
CA ALA A 26 -11.70 -12.14 0.50
C ALA A 26 -12.03 -11.73 1.93
N SER A 27 -12.38 -12.69 2.78
CA SER A 27 -12.60 -12.45 4.22
C SER A 27 -11.40 -12.86 5.08
N ASP A 28 -10.53 -13.69 4.52
CA ASP A 28 -9.33 -14.20 5.17
C ASP A 28 -8.07 -13.64 4.51
N SER A 29 -6.91 -14.07 5.02
CA SER A 29 -5.60 -13.70 4.52
C SER A 29 -5.43 -13.96 3.01
N VAL A 30 -4.83 -13.02 2.28
CA VAL A 30 -4.59 -13.18 0.83
C VAL A 30 -3.13 -12.99 0.48
N ARG A 31 -2.60 -13.87 -0.37
CA ARG A 31 -1.27 -13.70 -0.97
C ARG A 31 -1.38 -13.64 -2.49
N ILE A 32 -0.89 -12.58 -3.11
CA ILE A 32 -0.95 -12.39 -4.56
C ILE A 32 0.44 -12.07 -5.11
N THR A 33 0.78 -12.66 -6.25
CA THR A 33 1.91 -12.28 -7.08
C THR A 33 1.46 -12.19 -8.52
N MET A 34 1.69 -11.04 -9.15
CA MET A 34 1.26 -10.73 -10.50
C MET A 34 2.11 -9.58 -11.07
N ASP A 35 2.00 -9.35 -12.37
CA ASP A 35 2.65 -8.23 -13.03
C ASP A 35 1.70 -7.04 -13.24
N ASP A 36 0.43 -7.32 -13.53
CA ASP A 36 -0.59 -6.32 -13.87
C ASP A 36 -1.24 -5.63 -12.66
N SER A 37 -2.17 -4.71 -12.93
CA SER A 37 -2.90 -3.95 -11.91
C SER A 37 -3.89 -4.78 -11.08
N VAL A 38 -4.01 -4.49 -9.78
CA VAL A 38 -4.99 -5.16 -8.89
C VAL A 38 -5.84 -4.23 -8.06
N ARG A 39 -7.06 -4.70 -7.83
CA ARG A 39 -7.96 -4.20 -6.79
C ARG A 39 -8.31 -5.30 -5.79
N ILE A 40 -7.97 -5.11 -4.52
CA ILE A 40 -8.32 -6.04 -3.44
C ILE A 40 -9.20 -5.36 -2.41
N THR A 41 -10.20 -6.11 -1.95
CA THR A 41 -10.96 -5.80 -0.74
C THR A 41 -10.89 -7.00 0.19
N ALA A 42 -10.30 -6.83 1.37
CA ALA A 42 -10.21 -7.91 2.34
C ALA A 42 -10.34 -7.42 3.78
N THR A 43 -10.75 -8.30 4.69
CA THR A 43 -10.94 -7.96 6.11
C THR A 43 -9.74 -8.33 6.98
N ASP A 44 -8.94 -9.29 6.55
CA ASP A 44 -7.76 -9.81 7.25
C ASP A 44 -6.46 -9.43 6.52
N SER A 45 -5.33 -10.01 6.89
CA SER A 45 -3.98 -9.73 6.39
C SER A 45 -3.79 -9.93 4.89
N VAL A 46 -3.17 -8.97 4.20
CA VAL A 46 -2.87 -9.11 2.75
C VAL A 46 -1.39 -8.94 2.43
N ARG A 47 -0.87 -9.84 1.60
CA ARG A 47 0.49 -9.77 1.06
C ARG A 47 0.49 -9.77 -0.47
N ILE A 48 0.99 -8.70 -1.07
CA ILE A 48 1.00 -8.54 -2.53
C ILE A 48 2.42 -8.26 -3.02
N THR A 49 2.76 -8.88 -4.14
CA THR A 49 3.84 -8.47 -5.02
C THR A 49 3.23 -8.14 -6.39
N ALA A 50 3.38 -6.90 -6.83
CA ALA A 50 2.90 -6.39 -8.11
C ALA A 50 4.01 -5.63 -8.83
N ARG A 51 3.98 -5.56 -10.16
CA ARG A 51 4.82 -4.61 -10.91
C ARG A 51 4.06 -3.32 -11.18
N ASP A 52 2.80 -3.42 -11.60
CA ASP A 52 1.94 -2.26 -11.87
C ASP A 52 1.19 -1.75 -10.62
N SER A 53 0.22 -0.86 -10.89
CA SER A 53 -0.66 -0.21 -9.94
C SER A 53 -1.45 -1.14 -9.00
N VAL A 54 -1.41 -0.84 -7.70
CA VAL A 54 -2.09 -1.60 -6.64
C VAL A 54 -3.11 -0.73 -5.91
N ARG A 55 -4.37 -1.18 -5.87
CA ARG A 55 -5.43 -0.55 -5.06
C ARG A 55 -5.99 -1.52 -4.04
N ILE A 56 -6.01 -1.12 -2.78
CA ILE A 56 -6.43 -2.00 -1.69
C ILE A 56 -7.33 -1.26 -0.69
N THR A 57 -8.37 -1.95 -0.23
CA THR A 57 -9.20 -1.54 0.91
C THR A 57 -9.26 -2.69 1.91
N MET A 58 -8.82 -2.42 3.14
CA MET A 58 -8.54 -3.42 4.17
C MET A 58 -9.03 -2.94 5.55
N ALA A 59 -9.31 -3.88 6.46
CA ALA A 59 -9.51 -3.57 7.87
C ALA A 59 -8.23 -3.81 8.70
N ASP A 60 -7.63 -5.00 8.59
CA ASP A 60 -6.41 -5.37 9.32
C ASP A 60 -5.15 -4.86 8.58
N SER A 61 -4.13 -5.71 8.41
CA SER A 61 -2.78 -5.31 8.07
C SER A 61 -2.38 -5.70 6.65
N VAL A 62 -1.49 -4.91 6.05
CA VAL A 62 -1.10 -5.09 4.65
C VAL A 62 0.39 -4.97 4.43
N ARG A 63 0.93 -5.87 3.60
CA ARG A 63 2.32 -5.85 3.13
C ARG A 63 2.38 -5.87 1.62
N ILE A 64 2.93 -4.82 1.03
CA ILE A 64 3.01 -4.66 -0.43
C ILE A 64 4.44 -4.49 -0.88
N THR A 65 4.76 -5.11 -1.99
CA THR A 65 5.89 -4.76 -2.84
C THR A 65 5.34 -4.44 -4.21
N ALA A 66 5.46 -3.19 -4.62
CA ALA A 66 5.01 -2.70 -5.92
C ALA A 66 6.18 -1.99 -6.63
N SER A 67 6.17 -1.97 -7.97
CA SER A 67 7.10 -1.13 -8.71
C SER A 67 6.46 0.22 -9.08
N ASP A 68 5.17 0.27 -9.42
CA ASP A 68 4.41 1.49 -9.74
C ASP A 68 3.54 1.97 -8.53
N SER A 69 2.53 2.78 -8.82
CA SER A 69 1.60 3.47 -7.96
C SER A 69 0.84 2.58 -6.98
N VAL A 70 0.79 3.01 -5.72
CA VAL A 70 0.12 2.28 -4.64
C VAL A 70 -0.92 3.16 -3.97
N ARG A 71 -2.17 2.68 -3.93
CA ARG A 71 -3.27 3.32 -3.18
C ARG A 71 -3.88 2.37 -2.16
N ILE A 72 -3.80 2.74 -0.88
CA ILE A 72 -4.27 1.90 0.23
C ILE A 72 -5.22 2.68 1.12
N THR A 73 -6.25 1.99 1.55
CA THR A 73 -7.08 2.34 2.71
C THR A 73 -7.08 1.15 3.67
N CYS A 74 -6.58 1.35 4.89
CA CYS A 74 -6.37 0.32 5.93
C CYS A 74 -6.84 0.90 7.27
N ALA A 75 -7.44 0.14 8.18
CA ALA A 75 -7.65 0.68 9.53
C ALA A 75 -6.38 0.50 10.37
N ASP A 76 -5.80 -0.69 10.35
CA ASP A 76 -4.64 -1.05 11.19
C ASP A 76 -3.29 -0.73 10.48
N SER A 77 -2.44 -1.73 10.28
CA SER A 77 -1.03 -1.52 10.00
C SER A 77 -0.66 -1.67 8.52
N VAL A 78 0.12 -0.72 7.99
CA VAL A 78 0.55 -0.70 6.57
C VAL A 78 2.07 -0.78 6.43
N ARG A 79 2.56 -1.76 5.66
CA ARG A 79 3.97 -1.85 5.26
C ARG A 79 4.13 -1.90 3.75
N ILE A 80 4.82 -0.91 3.19
CA ILE A 80 5.02 -0.79 1.75
C ILE A 80 6.50 -0.71 1.41
N THR A 81 6.86 -1.40 0.34
CA THR A 81 8.09 -1.18 -0.40
C THR A 81 7.72 -0.87 -1.84
N ALA A 82 7.82 0.39 -2.24
CA ALA A 82 7.59 0.86 -3.60
C ALA A 82 8.91 1.32 -4.22
N ARG A 83 9.04 1.30 -5.54
CA ARG A 83 10.26 1.75 -6.22
C ARG A 83 10.02 2.99 -7.07
N GLU A 84 8.98 2.98 -7.88
CA GLU A 84 8.68 3.98 -8.89
C GLU A 84 7.26 4.54 -8.63
N ASP A 85 7.04 5.80 -8.95
CA ASP A 85 5.77 6.53 -8.85
C ASP A 85 5.24 6.92 -7.44
N SER A 86 3.92 6.94 -7.29
CA SER A 86 3.24 7.63 -6.19
C SER A 86 2.65 6.67 -5.17
N VAL A 87 2.87 6.95 -3.89
CA VAL A 87 2.27 6.19 -2.78
C VAL A 87 1.25 7.05 -2.05
N ARG A 88 -0.01 6.64 -2.08
CA ARG A 88 -1.09 7.27 -1.33
C ARG A 88 -1.70 6.31 -0.31
N ILE A 89 -1.66 6.71 0.95
CA ILE A 89 -2.17 5.90 2.06
C ILE A 89 -3.13 6.73 2.90
N THR A 90 -4.24 6.10 3.26
CA THR A 90 -5.15 6.57 4.30
C THR A 90 -5.31 5.45 5.31
N MET A 91 -5.08 5.76 6.58
CA MET A 91 -5.17 4.77 7.64
C MET A 91 -5.41 5.37 9.02
N ASP A 92 -5.72 4.51 9.99
CA ASP A 92 -5.98 4.92 11.36
C ASP A 92 -4.76 4.65 12.26
N ASP A 93 -4.04 3.53 12.12
CA ASP A 93 -2.90 3.19 13.00
C ASP A 93 -1.52 3.44 12.33
N SER A 94 -0.63 2.44 12.34
CA SER A 94 0.80 2.58 12.03
C SER A 94 1.18 2.34 10.56
N VAL A 95 2.14 3.13 10.04
CA VAL A 95 2.73 2.91 8.70
C VAL A 95 4.24 2.88 8.70
N ARG A 96 4.75 1.95 7.89
CA ARG A 96 6.12 1.96 7.43
C ARG A 96 6.20 1.93 5.91
N ILE A 97 6.73 3.01 5.33
CA ILE A 97 6.99 3.11 3.89
C ILE A 97 8.49 3.13 3.64
N THR A 98 8.90 2.38 2.62
CA THR A 98 10.17 2.58 1.93
C THR A 98 9.85 2.77 0.45
N ALA A 99 10.05 3.97 -0.06
CA ALA A 99 9.87 4.34 -1.46
C ALA A 99 11.18 4.92 -2.00
N HIS A 100 11.47 4.84 -3.29
CA HIS A 100 12.66 5.47 -3.85
C HIS A 100 12.30 6.76 -4.58
N ASP A 101 11.35 6.74 -5.52
CA ASP A 101 11.08 7.90 -6.37
C ASP A 101 9.67 8.53 -6.17
N ASP A 102 9.52 9.76 -6.66
CA ASP A 102 8.30 10.56 -6.91
C ASP A 102 7.65 11.25 -5.69
N SER A 103 6.60 10.66 -5.11
CA SER A 103 5.81 11.36 -4.09
C SER A 103 5.05 10.42 -3.17
N VAL A 104 5.14 10.71 -1.87
CA VAL A 104 4.44 9.96 -0.83
C VAL A 104 3.45 10.88 -0.12
N ARG A 105 2.17 10.54 -0.19
CA ARG A 105 1.10 11.22 0.55
C ARG A 105 0.46 10.28 1.56
N ILE A 106 0.57 10.65 2.84
CA ILE A 106 0.00 9.89 3.95
C ILE A 106 -1.02 10.74 4.69
N THR A 107 -2.16 10.12 4.99
CA THR A 107 -3.12 10.61 5.98
C THR A 107 -3.27 9.52 7.02
N ALA A 108 -2.83 9.79 8.24
CA ALA A 108 -2.86 8.88 9.38
C ALA A 108 -3.64 9.53 10.54
N GLN A 109 -4.40 8.76 11.31
CA GLN A 109 -5.12 9.30 12.47
C GLN A 109 -4.36 9.09 13.79
N GLN A 110 -3.67 7.97 13.98
CA GLN A 110 -3.08 7.54 15.26
C GLN A 110 -1.71 6.81 15.07
N ASP A 111 -0.93 6.69 16.16
CA ASP A 111 0.31 5.93 16.36
C ASP A 111 1.64 6.47 15.76
N SER A 112 2.00 6.00 14.57
CA SER A 112 3.39 6.12 14.12
C SER A 112 3.54 6.07 12.61
N VAL A 113 4.16 7.12 12.07
CA VAL A 113 4.47 7.24 10.65
C VAL A 113 5.97 7.18 10.46
N ARG A 114 6.47 6.08 9.88
CA ARG A 114 7.87 5.94 9.49
C ARG A 114 8.02 5.89 7.97
N ILE A 115 8.75 6.86 7.43
CA ILE A 115 8.99 6.96 5.98
C ILE A 115 10.49 7.01 5.71
N THR A 116 10.91 6.27 4.68
CA THR A 116 12.25 6.37 4.10
C THR A 116 12.11 6.52 2.59
N MET A 117 12.59 7.63 2.03
CA MET A 117 12.49 7.92 0.60
C MET A 117 13.48 8.96 0.10
N ASP A 118 13.66 9.07 -1.21
CA ASP A 118 14.65 10.00 -1.76
C ASP A 118 14.05 11.36 -2.19
N ASP A 119 12.74 11.43 -2.55
CA ASP A 119 12.08 12.65 -3.09
C ASP A 119 11.11 13.37 -2.11
N SER A 120 9.85 13.64 -2.53
CA SER A 120 8.86 14.52 -1.85
C SER A 120 7.87 13.81 -0.91
N VAL A 121 7.82 14.23 0.36
CA VAL A 121 6.91 13.66 1.38
C VAL A 121 5.84 14.69 1.78
N ARG A 122 4.56 14.29 1.79
CA ARG A 122 3.50 15.01 2.49
C ARG A 122 2.77 14.12 3.49
N ILE A 123 2.74 14.55 4.74
CA ILE A 123 2.07 13.84 5.85
C ILE A 123 1.03 14.75 6.47
N THR A 124 -0.13 14.18 6.75
CA THR A 124 -1.13 14.72 7.66
C THR A 124 -1.37 13.65 8.72
N ALA A 125 -0.98 13.93 9.95
CA ALA A 125 -1.12 13.02 11.09
C ALA A 125 -1.78 13.79 12.25
N HIS A 126 -2.73 13.15 12.95
CA HIS A 126 -3.51 13.83 13.98
C HIS A 126 -2.99 13.64 15.40
N ASP A 127 -2.39 12.49 15.73
CA ASP A 127 -1.83 12.24 17.05
C ASP A 127 -0.58 11.33 16.96
N ASP A 128 0.30 11.47 17.96
CA ASP A 128 1.49 10.66 18.22
C ASP A 128 2.81 11.08 17.52
N SER A 129 3.38 10.24 16.64
CA SER A 129 4.80 10.34 16.27
C SER A 129 5.07 10.20 14.76
N VAL A 130 5.76 11.19 14.19
CA VAL A 130 6.16 11.21 12.78
C VAL A 130 7.68 11.18 12.67
N ARG A 131 8.22 10.12 12.04
CA ARG A 131 9.65 9.99 11.75
C ARG A 131 9.88 9.87 10.24
N ILE A 132 10.51 10.90 9.68
CA ILE A 132 10.87 10.97 8.27
C ILE A 132 12.39 10.83 8.13
N THR A 133 12.85 10.05 7.16
CA THR A 133 14.24 10.01 6.74
C THR A 133 14.27 10.14 5.23
N ALA A 134 14.81 11.23 4.71
CA ALA A 134 14.82 11.48 3.28
C ALA A 134 16.08 12.22 2.81
N ARG A 135 16.39 12.08 1.51
CA ARG A 135 17.65 12.54 0.90
C ARG A 135 17.57 13.91 0.24
N GLN A 136 16.41 14.37 -0.24
CA GLN A 136 16.21 15.71 -0.81
C GLN A 136 15.32 16.63 0.04
N ASN A 137 15.32 17.93 -0.30
CA ASN A 137 15.03 19.05 0.60
C ASN A 137 13.58 19.60 0.61
N ASP A 138 12.61 18.99 -0.08
CA ASP A 138 11.23 19.49 -0.10
C ASP A 138 10.33 18.73 0.90
N PHE A 139 10.40 19.17 2.17
CA PHE A 139 9.57 18.66 3.25
C PHE A 139 8.48 19.66 3.63
N SER A 140 7.22 19.23 3.56
CA SER A 140 6.09 19.97 4.14
C SER A 140 5.39 19.11 5.19
N LEU A 141 5.50 19.50 6.46
CA LEU A 141 4.69 18.93 7.55
C LEU A 141 3.56 19.91 7.86
N ALA A 142 2.32 19.49 7.65
CA ALA A 142 1.14 20.21 8.08
C ALA A 142 0.56 19.46 9.28
N ALA A 143 0.57 20.11 10.44
CA ALA A 143 -0.09 19.68 11.66
C ALA A 143 -1.48 20.32 11.75
#